data_AF-A0A935H284-F1
#
_entry.id   AF-A0A935H284-F1
#
_cell.length_a   1.000
_cell.length_b   1.000
_cell.length_c   1.000
_cell.angle_alpha   90.00
_cell.angle_beta   90.00
_cell.angle_gamma   90.00
#
_symmetry.space_group_name_H-M   'P 1'
#
loop_
_entity.id
_entity.type
_entity.pdbx_description
1 polymer ?
#
loop_
_entity_poly.entity_id
_entity_poly.type
_entity_poly.pdbx_seq_one_letter_code
_entity_poly.pdbx_strand_id
1 'polypeptide(L)'
;MPNLTFHKQPTPKMDIPSRRACLARLSHCIGLATLAGVEPVWALSLPSSGLSYIVRDLPSSETVPGAAPTRVHRVVTQHSELRRDKNSVALVQNVNGGSSKTIPPGYVAMGDKNGVPPWFLYGIALQESNMLFGHRALPFPWTLNVKGQGKRYKSYDEALFALKDFVSRGLTSVDIGCMQVNWRWNGHRLQTLERALDPYSNIDAGAQILRAEYAATGDWFKTAMRYHAGVITPANQQRATGYATDVFKRLDRMGIRHA
;
A
#
# COMPACT_ATOMS: atom_id res chain seq x y z
N MET A 1 -38.56 52.12 -25.77
CA MET A 1 -37.58 51.10 -25.35
C MET A 1 -37.38 50.13 -26.51
N PRO A 2 -36.22 50.10 -27.18
CA PRO A 2 -36.01 49.22 -28.32
C PRO A 2 -35.46 47.84 -27.90
N ASN A 3 -36.02 46.81 -28.53
CA ASN A 3 -35.70 45.39 -28.40
C ASN A 3 -34.26 45.07 -28.87
N LEU A 4 -33.50 44.35 -28.05
CA LEU A 4 -32.20 43.76 -28.40
C LEU A 4 -32.39 42.36 -28.98
N THR A 5 -31.96 42.15 -30.22
CA THR A 5 -31.89 40.84 -30.88
C THR A 5 -30.45 40.34 -30.87
N PHE A 6 -30.19 39.13 -30.37
CA PHE A 6 -28.86 38.53 -30.32
C PHE A 6 -28.62 37.60 -31.53
N HIS A 7 -27.56 37.87 -32.30
CA HIS A 7 -27.05 36.96 -33.33
C HIS A 7 -25.89 36.11 -32.77
N LYS A 8 -25.96 34.79 -32.95
CA LYS A 8 -24.94 33.81 -32.55
C LYS A 8 -23.91 33.68 -33.68
N GLN A 9 -22.64 34.00 -33.42
CA GLN A 9 -21.53 33.72 -34.35
C GLN A 9 -21.03 32.27 -34.21
N PRO A 10 -20.63 31.59 -35.31
CA PRO A 10 -20.03 30.26 -35.26
C PRO A 10 -18.54 30.31 -34.89
N THR A 11 -18.08 29.39 -34.05
CA THR A 11 -16.68 29.23 -33.64
C THR A 11 -15.86 28.46 -34.70
N PRO A 12 -14.58 28.80 -34.92
CA PRO A 12 -13.71 28.05 -35.83
C PRO A 12 -13.22 26.73 -35.20
N LYS A 13 -13.16 25.68 -36.03
CA LYS A 13 -12.60 24.36 -35.67
C LYS A 13 -11.07 24.45 -35.61
N MET A 14 -10.46 24.07 -34.49
CA MET A 14 -9.02 23.83 -34.38
C MET A 14 -8.69 22.40 -34.80
N ASP A 15 -7.81 22.27 -35.79
CA ASP A 15 -7.23 21.02 -36.26
C ASP A 15 -5.97 20.69 -35.43
N ILE A 16 -5.88 19.48 -34.87
CA ILE A 16 -4.75 19.03 -34.03
C ILE A 16 -3.87 18.09 -34.86
N PRO A 17 -2.63 18.44 -35.22
CA PRO A 17 -1.72 17.51 -35.89
C PRO A 17 -1.16 16.45 -34.92
N SER A 18 -1.06 15.22 -35.43
CA SER A 18 -0.60 14.03 -34.72
C SER A 18 0.87 14.04 -34.26
N ARG A 19 1.17 13.32 -33.17
CA ARG A 19 2.43 13.28 -32.39
C ARG A 19 3.63 12.57 -33.08
N ARG A 20 4.00 12.95 -34.30
CA ARG A 20 5.27 12.49 -34.92
C ARG A 20 5.96 13.60 -35.71
N ALA A 21 6.67 14.50 -35.01
CA ALA A 21 7.79 15.30 -35.51
C ALA A 21 8.34 16.18 -34.37
N CYS A 22 9.60 16.62 -34.48
CA CYS A 22 10.41 17.43 -33.54
C CYS A 22 11.01 16.66 -32.36
N LEU A 23 12.33 16.59 -32.13
CA LEU A 23 13.42 17.49 -32.53
C LEU A 23 14.76 16.74 -32.64
N ALA A 24 15.50 17.09 -33.68
CA ALA A 24 16.93 16.82 -33.87
C ALA A 24 17.72 18.12 -33.68
N ARG A 25 18.98 17.95 -33.24
CA ARG A 25 20.15 18.85 -33.34
C ARG A 25 20.10 20.21 -32.64
N LEU A 26 21.09 20.44 -31.77
CA LEU A 26 22.01 21.59 -31.87
C LEU A 26 23.33 21.22 -31.16
N SER A 27 24.45 21.70 -31.70
CA SER A 27 25.82 21.35 -31.34
C SER A 27 26.65 22.64 -31.24
N HIS A 28 27.56 22.68 -30.24
CA HIS A 28 28.76 23.52 -30.06
C HIS A 28 28.67 25.05 -29.81
N CYS A 29 29.20 25.52 -28.67
CA CYS A 29 30.53 26.18 -28.58
C CYS A 29 30.96 26.46 -27.12
N ILE A 30 32.27 26.67 -26.96
CA ILE A 30 33.16 26.58 -25.78
C ILE A 30 33.16 27.84 -24.88
N GLY A 31 33.48 27.68 -23.58
CA GLY A 31 34.06 28.74 -22.74
C GLY A 31 34.29 28.31 -21.28
N LEU A 32 35.56 28.28 -20.85
CA LEU A 32 36.04 27.86 -19.52
C LEU A 32 36.37 29.08 -18.61
N ALA A 33 36.40 28.84 -17.29
CA ALA A 33 36.97 29.67 -16.18
C ALA A 33 36.09 30.83 -15.65
N THR A 34 35.95 31.15 -14.36
CA THR A 34 36.66 30.77 -13.11
C THR A 34 35.83 31.20 -11.87
N LEU A 35 35.96 30.44 -10.77
CA LEU A 35 36.00 30.81 -9.34
C LEU A 35 34.89 31.61 -8.60
N ALA A 36 34.56 31.03 -7.44
CA ALA A 36 34.18 31.63 -6.15
C ALA A 36 32.72 32.06 -5.88
N GLY A 37 32.09 31.28 -4.98
CA GLY A 37 31.48 31.82 -3.76
C GLY A 37 30.08 32.43 -3.85
N VAL A 38 29.19 31.85 -3.04
CA VAL A 38 27.92 32.39 -2.55
C VAL A 38 26.69 32.13 -3.46
N GLU A 39 25.76 31.36 -2.88
CA GLU A 39 24.40 31.05 -3.35
C GLU A 39 23.61 32.30 -3.76
N PRO A 40 22.63 32.14 -4.66
CA PRO A 40 21.27 32.29 -4.16
C PRO A 40 20.28 31.22 -4.65
N VAL A 41 19.52 30.75 -3.67
CA VAL A 41 18.20 30.12 -3.73
C VAL A 41 17.38 30.56 -4.95
N TRP A 42 17.12 29.62 -5.85
CA TRP A 42 15.93 29.62 -6.70
C TRP A 42 15.33 28.22 -6.68
N ALA A 43 14.25 28.08 -5.92
CA ALA A 43 13.36 26.93 -6.01
C ALA A 43 12.67 26.97 -7.38
N LEU A 44 13.12 26.13 -8.31
CA LEU A 44 12.36 25.79 -9.52
C LEU A 44 11.88 24.35 -9.39
N SER A 45 10.57 24.23 -9.16
CA SER A 45 9.82 22.99 -9.28
C SER A 45 9.84 22.54 -10.74
N LEU A 46 10.40 21.36 -11.01
CA LEU A 46 10.22 20.63 -12.27
C LEU A 46 10.02 19.12 -12.00
N PRO A 47 9.30 18.43 -12.90
CA PRO A 47 8.51 17.25 -12.58
C PRO A 47 9.31 15.95 -12.61
N SER A 48 8.71 14.94 -11.97
CA SER A 48 9.05 13.52 -11.98
C SER A 48 9.65 13.02 -13.31
N SER A 49 10.92 12.63 -13.28
CA SER A 49 11.47 11.64 -14.20
C SER A 49 12.47 10.78 -13.45
N GLY A 50 12.23 9.46 -13.49
CA GLY A 50 13.08 8.47 -12.85
C GLY A 50 14.41 8.33 -13.57
N LEU A 51 15.45 8.03 -12.79
CA LEU A 51 16.72 7.47 -13.28
C LEU A 51 17.17 6.37 -12.32
N SER A 52 17.45 5.20 -12.92
CA SER A 52 17.88 3.95 -12.30
C SER A 52 19.42 3.84 -12.29
N TYR A 53 19.99 3.10 -11.34
CA TYR A 53 21.37 2.62 -11.43
C TYR A 53 21.46 1.14 -11.03
N ILE A 54 22.18 0.33 -11.82
CA ILE A 54 22.59 -1.06 -11.53
C ILE A 54 24.13 -1.04 -11.38
N VAL A 55 24.67 -1.75 -10.39
CA VAL A 55 26.12 -2.04 -10.29
C VAL A 55 26.30 -3.56 -10.36
N ARG A 56 27.19 -4.01 -11.26
CA ARG A 56 27.67 -5.40 -11.34
C ARG A 56 28.90 -5.56 -10.43
N ASP A 57 29.03 -6.77 -9.86
CA ASP A 57 30.14 -7.18 -9.00
C ASP A 57 31.52 -6.95 -9.64
N LEU A 58 32.48 -6.50 -8.83
CA LEU A 58 33.93 -6.65 -9.07
C LEU A 58 34.63 -6.97 -7.74
N PRO A 59 35.74 -7.72 -7.77
CA PRO A 59 36.21 -8.55 -6.67
C PRO A 59 37.00 -7.78 -5.62
N SER A 60 37.03 -8.37 -4.43
CA SER A 60 37.71 -7.92 -3.23
C SER A 60 39.23 -7.89 -3.38
N SER A 61 39.88 -6.76 -3.10
CA SER A 61 41.16 -6.77 -2.37
C SER A 61 41.51 -5.41 -1.75
N GLU A 62 41.99 -5.51 -0.51
CA GLU A 62 42.88 -4.59 0.21
C GLU A 62 42.31 -3.38 0.97
N THR A 63 42.46 -3.51 2.29
CA THR A 63 42.16 -2.57 3.36
C THR A 63 43.22 -1.47 3.46
N VAL A 64 42.83 -0.21 3.32
CA VAL A 64 43.64 0.96 3.71
C VAL A 64 43.23 1.41 5.12
N PRO A 65 44.14 1.52 6.11
CA PRO A 65 43.82 2.02 7.45
C PRO A 65 43.75 3.54 7.45
N GLY A 66 42.61 4.12 7.90
CA GLY A 66 42.48 5.56 8.13
C GLY A 66 41.18 6.23 7.65
N ALA A 67 40.28 5.50 6.97
CA ALA A 67 38.99 6.05 6.55
C ALA A 67 37.92 5.91 7.65
N ALA A 68 37.28 7.03 8.02
CA ALA A 68 36.11 7.04 8.89
C ALA A 68 35.00 6.11 8.33
N PRO A 69 34.20 5.44 9.17
CA PRO A 69 33.20 4.49 8.70
C PRO A 69 32.12 5.22 7.91
N THR A 70 32.18 5.12 6.58
CA THR A 70 31.13 5.59 5.70
C THR A 70 29.87 4.78 5.98
N ARG A 71 28.82 5.47 6.44
CA ARG A 71 27.49 4.94 6.70
C ARG A 71 27.00 4.21 5.45
N VAL A 72 26.86 2.89 5.56
CA VAL A 72 26.30 2.03 4.50
C VAL A 72 24.83 2.40 4.33
N HIS A 73 24.52 3.18 3.30
CA HIS A 73 23.15 3.41 2.88
C HIS A 73 22.62 2.15 2.22
N ARG A 74 21.77 1.42 2.94
CA ARG A 74 21.02 0.27 2.42
C ARG A 74 20.14 0.76 1.27
N VAL A 75 20.42 0.27 0.06
CA VAL A 75 19.58 0.51 -1.12
C VAL A 75 18.24 -0.19 -0.92
N VAL A 76 17.16 0.59 -0.82
CA VAL A 76 15.79 0.11 -0.89
C VAL A 76 15.38 0.18 -2.37
N THR A 77 15.38 -0.95 -3.06
CA THR A 77 14.85 -1.06 -4.42
C THR A 77 13.40 -0.59 -4.43
N GLN A 78 13.01 0.25 -5.41
CA GLN A 78 11.62 0.68 -5.55
C GLN A 78 10.70 -0.55 -5.63
N HIS A 79 9.79 -0.66 -4.65
CA HIS A 79 8.90 -1.81 -4.46
C HIS A 79 7.94 -2.08 -5.62
N SER A 80 7.77 -1.18 -6.59
CA SER A 80 6.74 -1.29 -7.64
C SER A 80 6.95 -2.45 -8.62
N GLU A 81 8.20 -2.83 -8.92
CA GLU A 81 8.49 -3.89 -9.91
C GLU A 81 8.56 -5.29 -9.27
N LEU A 82 9.05 -5.39 -8.01
CA LEU A 82 8.99 -6.60 -7.19
C LEU A 82 7.56 -6.97 -6.73
N ARG A 83 6.62 -6.01 -6.75
CA ARG A 83 5.20 -6.22 -6.36
C ARG A 83 4.41 -7.13 -7.30
N ARG A 84 4.92 -7.43 -8.50
CA ARG A 84 4.28 -8.32 -9.48
C ARG A 84 4.88 -9.73 -9.50
N ASP A 85 5.68 -10.09 -8.50
CA ASP A 85 6.19 -11.45 -8.42
C ASP A 85 4.99 -12.41 -8.30
N LYS A 86 4.83 -13.28 -9.31
CA LYS A 86 3.62 -14.08 -9.55
C LYS A 86 3.43 -15.20 -8.54
N ASN A 87 4.44 -15.45 -7.70
CA ASN A 87 4.42 -16.50 -6.70
C ASN A 87 3.90 -15.98 -5.35
N SER A 88 2.64 -16.32 -5.03
CA SER A 88 1.98 -16.01 -3.74
C SER A 88 2.84 -16.32 -2.56
N VAL A 89 3.50 -17.47 -2.58
CA VAL A 89 4.22 -17.97 -1.42
C VAL A 89 5.42 -17.09 -1.10
N ALA A 90 6.20 -16.69 -2.11
CA ALA A 90 7.38 -15.85 -1.92
C ALA A 90 7.00 -14.43 -1.46
N LEU A 91 5.99 -13.82 -2.08
CA LEU A 91 5.51 -12.50 -1.67
C LEU A 91 4.93 -12.54 -0.25
N VAL A 92 4.11 -13.54 0.07
CA VAL A 92 3.53 -13.71 1.42
C VAL A 92 4.63 -13.91 2.45
N GLN A 93 5.65 -14.71 2.16
CA GLN A 93 6.78 -14.90 3.07
C GLN A 93 7.64 -13.64 3.23
N ASN A 94 7.82 -12.85 2.17
CA ASN A 94 8.59 -11.61 2.23
C ASN A 94 7.84 -10.48 2.96
N VAL A 95 6.53 -10.36 2.75
CA VAL A 95 5.68 -9.41 3.47
C VAL A 95 5.55 -9.82 4.94
N ASN A 96 5.46 -11.12 5.23
CA ASN A 96 5.25 -11.66 6.57
C ASN A 96 6.53 -12.02 7.35
N GLY A 97 7.71 -11.98 6.74
CA GLY A 97 8.96 -12.25 7.43
C GLY A 97 9.15 -13.71 7.89
N GLY A 98 10.40 -14.06 8.18
CA GLY A 98 10.86 -15.43 8.36
C GLY A 98 10.89 -15.99 9.79
N SER A 99 10.08 -15.57 10.77
CA SER A 99 9.98 -16.29 12.07
C SER A 99 8.68 -15.97 12.80
N SER A 100 8.10 -16.93 13.56
CA SER A 100 6.77 -16.75 14.19
C SER A 100 6.74 -15.78 15.37
N LYS A 101 7.90 -15.24 15.80
CA LYS A 101 8.00 -14.32 16.94
C LYS A 101 8.12 -12.85 16.54
N THR A 102 8.39 -12.57 15.27
CA THR A 102 8.64 -11.22 14.77
C THR A 102 7.45 -10.73 13.97
N ILE A 103 6.92 -9.55 14.32
CA ILE A 103 5.88 -8.89 13.54
C ILE A 103 6.48 -8.51 12.19
N PRO A 104 5.78 -8.75 11.06
CA PRO A 104 6.38 -8.51 9.78
C PRO A 104 6.61 -7.01 9.47
N PRO A 105 7.65 -6.66 8.68
CA PRO A 105 7.99 -5.26 8.41
C PRO A 105 6.87 -4.43 7.80
N GLY A 106 6.00 -5.02 6.98
CA GLY A 106 4.86 -4.30 6.40
C GLY A 106 3.87 -3.81 7.46
N TYR A 107 3.63 -4.61 8.50
CA TYR A 107 2.76 -4.25 9.63
C TYR A 107 3.42 -3.23 10.56
N VAL A 108 4.75 -3.32 10.75
CA VAL A 108 5.51 -2.31 11.48
C VAL A 108 5.41 -0.97 10.77
N ALA A 109 5.78 -0.91 9.48
CA ALA A 109 5.80 0.32 8.72
C ALA A 109 4.43 1.02 8.65
N MET A 110 3.36 0.26 8.38
CA MET A 110 2.02 0.84 8.28
C MET A 110 1.37 1.11 9.64
N GLY A 111 1.72 0.32 10.66
CA GLY A 111 1.31 0.58 12.04
C GLY A 111 1.88 1.90 12.55
N ASP A 112 3.20 2.05 12.45
CA ASP A 112 3.92 3.25 12.88
C ASP A 112 3.43 4.50 12.13
N LYS A 113 3.27 4.40 10.80
CA LYS A 113 2.74 5.49 9.96
C LYS A 113 1.37 6.01 10.44
N ASN A 114 0.51 5.12 10.93
CA ASN A 114 -0.88 5.44 11.29
C ASN A 114 -1.11 5.54 12.81
N GLY A 115 -0.07 5.37 13.64
CA GLY A 115 -0.22 5.35 15.10
C GLY A 115 -1.07 4.19 15.60
N VAL A 116 -0.93 3.02 14.97
CA VAL A 116 -1.55 1.75 15.38
C VAL A 116 -0.44 0.79 15.80
N PRO A 117 -0.51 0.18 17.00
CA PRO A 117 0.50 -0.76 17.44
C PRO A 117 0.69 -1.90 16.42
N PRO A 118 1.93 -2.17 15.95
CA PRO A 118 2.17 -3.19 14.93
C PRO A 118 1.67 -4.58 15.31
N TRP A 119 1.74 -4.94 16.59
CA TRP A 119 1.23 -6.22 17.10
C TRP A 119 -0.28 -6.33 16.89
N PHE A 120 -1.02 -5.25 17.12
CA PHE A 120 -2.46 -5.21 17.02
C PHE A 120 -2.89 -5.29 15.57
N LEU A 121 -2.26 -4.49 14.70
CA LEU A 121 -2.51 -4.51 13.27
C LEU A 121 -2.27 -5.89 12.65
N TYR A 122 -1.18 -6.55 13.05
CA TYR A 122 -0.88 -7.92 12.60
C TYR A 122 -1.86 -8.96 13.16
N GLY A 123 -2.27 -8.82 14.43
CA GLY A 123 -3.28 -9.68 15.05
C GLY A 123 -4.62 -9.63 14.32
N ILE A 124 -5.08 -8.43 13.95
CA ILE A 124 -6.29 -8.23 13.14
C ILE A 124 -6.12 -8.94 11.79
N ALA A 125 -5.02 -8.70 11.06
CA ALA A 125 -4.81 -9.33 9.75
C ALA A 125 -4.81 -10.86 9.78
N LEU A 126 -4.25 -11.45 10.85
CA LEU A 126 -4.28 -12.89 11.06
C LEU A 126 -5.69 -13.42 11.35
N GLN A 127 -6.53 -12.64 12.03
CA GLN A 127 -7.91 -13.03 12.24
C GLN A 127 -8.73 -12.91 10.95
N GLU A 128 -8.46 -11.90 10.14
CA GLU A 128 -9.18 -11.61 8.90
C GLU A 128 -8.89 -12.60 7.76
N SER A 129 -7.62 -12.93 7.52
CA SER A 129 -7.24 -13.59 6.27
C SER A 129 -6.17 -14.67 6.41
N ASN A 130 -6.05 -15.29 7.59
CA ASN A 130 -5.01 -16.32 7.75
C ASN A 130 -5.11 -17.44 6.70
N MET A 131 -3.94 -17.95 6.35
CA MET A 131 -3.75 -19.17 5.58
C MET A 131 -2.54 -19.92 6.12
N LEU A 132 -2.61 -21.25 6.13
CA LEU A 132 -1.53 -22.11 6.57
C LEU A 132 -0.49 -22.28 5.47
N PHE A 133 0.77 -21.99 5.81
CA PHE A 133 1.97 -22.25 5.01
C PHE A 133 2.88 -23.16 5.83
N GLY A 134 2.76 -24.47 5.62
CA GLY A 134 3.34 -25.47 6.50
C GLY A 134 2.79 -25.33 7.92
N HIS A 135 3.66 -25.08 8.89
CA HIS A 135 3.28 -24.90 10.30
C HIS A 135 2.96 -23.44 10.69
N ARG A 136 3.00 -22.50 9.74
CA ARG A 136 2.82 -21.06 10.03
C ARG A 136 1.50 -20.55 9.45
N ALA A 137 0.72 -19.85 10.26
CA ALA A 137 -0.43 -19.09 9.80
C ALA A 137 0.00 -17.66 9.46
N LEU A 138 -0.26 -17.21 8.22
CA LEU A 138 0.10 -15.88 7.74
C LEU A 138 -1.14 -15.20 7.10
N PRO A 139 -1.30 -13.87 7.22
CA PRO A 139 -2.32 -13.14 6.47
C PRO A 139 -2.11 -13.28 4.96
N PHE A 140 -3.19 -13.53 4.22
CA PHE A 140 -3.13 -13.83 2.79
C PHE A 140 -3.70 -12.68 1.94
N PRO A 141 -2.89 -12.01 1.10
CA PRO A 141 -3.25 -10.76 0.41
C PRO A 141 -4.22 -10.95 -0.74
N TRP A 142 -4.40 -12.16 -1.25
CA TRP A 142 -5.22 -12.45 -2.42
C TRP A 142 -6.48 -13.23 -2.02
N THR A 143 -7.09 -12.78 -0.93
CA THR A 143 -8.37 -13.24 -0.41
C THR A 143 -9.46 -12.23 -0.77
N LEU A 144 -10.55 -12.69 -1.37
CA LEU A 144 -11.77 -11.91 -1.59
C LEU A 144 -12.93 -12.55 -0.84
N ASN A 145 -13.67 -11.80 -0.05
CA ASN A 145 -14.96 -12.23 0.48
C ASN A 145 -16.09 -11.54 -0.27
N VAL A 146 -16.90 -12.33 -0.99
CA VAL A 146 -18.03 -11.81 -1.76
C VAL A 146 -19.31 -12.42 -1.17
N LYS A 147 -20.16 -11.58 -0.56
CA LYS A 147 -21.43 -12.02 0.05
C LYS A 147 -21.25 -13.16 1.08
N GLY A 148 -20.20 -13.08 1.90
CA GLY A 148 -19.89 -14.11 2.91
C GLY A 148 -19.15 -15.33 2.36
N GLN A 149 -18.86 -15.39 1.06
CA GLN A 149 -18.09 -16.47 0.45
C GLN A 149 -16.64 -16.04 0.25
N GLY A 150 -15.75 -16.59 1.08
CA GLY A 150 -14.31 -16.42 0.95
C GLY A 150 -13.75 -17.18 -0.27
N LYS A 151 -12.99 -16.48 -1.10
CA LYS A 151 -12.30 -16.99 -2.29
C LYS A 151 -10.82 -16.61 -2.18
N ARG A 152 -9.93 -17.58 -2.31
CA ARG A 152 -8.47 -17.38 -2.28
C ARG A 152 -7.89 -17.68 -3.64
N TYR A 153 -7.03 -16.79 -4.13
CA TYR A 153 -6.42 -16.87 -5.46
C TYR A 153 -4.92 -17.12 -5.36
N LYS A 154 -4.33 -17.78 -6.36
CA LYS A 154 -2.92 -18.18 -6.31
C LYS A 154 -1.98 -17.06 -6.68
N SER A 155 -2.46 -16.05 -7.39
CA SER A 155 -1.70 -14.89 -7.86
C SER A 155 -2.48 -13.59 -7.70
N TYR A 156 -1.73 -12.48 -7.68
CA TYR A 156 -2.30 -11.13 -7.77
C TYR A 156 -3.17 -10.97 -9.01
N ASP A 157 -2.70 -11.44 -10.17
CA ASP A 157 -3.40 -11.31 -11.45
C ASP A 157 -4.75 -12.05 -11.45
N GLU A 158 -4.79 -13.27 -10.90
CA GLU A 158 -6.04 -14.03 -10.73
C GLU A 158 -7.03 -13.31 -9.80
N ALA A 159 -6.55 -12.80 -8.66
CA ALA A 159 -7.39 -12.07 -7.72
C ALA A 159 -7.92 -10.77 -8.32
N LEU A 160 -7.08 -10.03 -9.05
CA LEU A 160 -7.45 -8.77 -9.68
C LEU A 160 -8.46 -9.00 -10.80
N PHE A 161 -8.27 -10.04 -11.61
CA PHE A 161 -9.23 -10.42 -12.64
C PHE A 161 -10.59 -10.72 -12.03
N ALA A 162 -10.64 -11.57 -11.00
CA ALA A 162 -11.90 -11.90 -10.33
C ALA A 162 -12.54 -10.69 -9.65
N LEU A 163 -11.75 -9.84 -8.99
CA LEU A 163 -12.23 -8.62 -8.35
C LEU A 163 -12.86 -7.66 -9.37
N LYS A 164 -12.20 -7.44 -10.51
CA LYS A 164 -12.74 -6.63 -11.61
C LYS A 164 -14.06 -7.19 -12.13
N ASP A 165 -14.14 -8.51 -12.29
CA ASP A 165 -15.36 -9.20 -12.73
C ASP A 165 -16.52 -9.13 -11.72
N PHE A 166 -16.25 -9.18 -10.41
CA PHE A 166 -17.29 -8.95 -9.40
C PHE A 166 -17.81 -7.52 -9.46
N VAL A 167 -16.89 -6.54 -9.48
CA VAL A 167 -17.25 -5.11 -9.46
C VAL A 167 -17.98 -4.70 -10.75
N SER A 168 -17.57 -5.22 -11.92
CA SER A 168 -18.24 -4.93 -13.20
C SER A 168 -19.68 -5.43 -13.25
N ARG A 169 -20.00 -6.50 -12.50
CA ARG A 169 -21.36 -7.04 -12.32
C ARG A 169 -22.15 -6.35 -11.20
N GLY A 170 -21.65 -5.24 -10.67
CA GLY A 170 -22.31 -4.47 -9.60
C GLY A 170 -22.12 -5.04 -8.20
N LEU A 171 -21.28 -6.08 -8.03
CA LEU A 171 -20.98 -6.65 -6.71
C LEU A 171 -19.85 -5.85 -6.07
N THR A 172 -20.21 -4.75 -5.40
CA THR A 172 -19.24 -3.81 -4.81
C THR A 172 -18.96 -4.05 -3.32
N SER A 173 -19.84 -4.74 -2.61
CA SER A 173 -19.60 -5.15 -1.21
C SER A 173 -18.71 -6.39 -1.19
N VAL A 174 -17.41 -6.17 -1.34
CA VAL A 174 -16.37 -7.20 -1.39
C VAL A 174 -15.29 -6.84 -0.37
N ASP A 175 -14.95 -7.76 0.52
CA ASP A 175 -13.83 -7.59 1.45
C ASP A 175 -12.54 -8.09 0.79
N ILE A 176 -11.48 -7.29 0.84
CA ILE A 176 -10.29 -7.50 0.01
C ILE A 176 -9.05 -7.61 0.90
N GLY A 177 -8.23 -8.61 0.60
CA GLY A 177 -6.83 -8.69 1.01
C GLY A 177 -6.57 -9.02 2.48
N CYS A 178 -5.34 -8.75 2.93
CA CYS A 178 -4.85 -9.17 4.24
C CYS A 178 -5.73 -8.67 5.40
N MET A 179 -6.27 -7.46 5.25
CA MET A 179 -7.09 -6.78 6.26
C MET A 179 -8.59 -6.93 6.02
N GLN A 180 -9.00 -7.63 4.95
CA GLN A 180 -10.40 -7.78 4.53
C GLN A 180 -11.14 -6.42 4.50
N VAL A 181 -10.52 -5.40 3.90
CA VAL A 181 -11.13 -4.07 3.78
C VAL A 181 -12.25 -4.10 2.75
N ASN A 182 -13.46 -3.74 3.15
CA ASN A 182 -14.63 -3.72 2.26
C ASN A 182 -14.55 -2.58 1.22
N TRP A 183 -14.62 -2.93 -0.07
CA TRP A 183 -14.53 -1.98 -1.18
C TRP A 183 -15.67 -0.96 -1.22
N ARG A 184 -16.92 -1.38 -0.99
CA ARG A 184 -18.09 -0.49 -1.04
C ARG A 184 -17.97 0.68 -0.07
N TRP A 185 -17.43 0.44 1.12
CA TRP A 185 -17.35 1.43 2.19
C TRP A 185 -16.02 2.20 2.19
N ASN A 186 -14.91 1.52 1.86
CA ASN A 186 -13.56 2.05 2.01
C ASN A 186 -12.79 2.20 0.70
N GLY A 187 -13.47 2.11 -0.46
CA GLY A 187 -12.86 2.29 -1.78
C GLY A 187 -12.10 3.62 -1.92
N HIS A 188 -12.50 4.67 -1.20
CA HIS A 188 -11.79 5.95 -1.16
C HIS A 188 -10.40 5.85 -0.50
N ARG A 189 -10.20 4.96 0.48
CA ARG A 189 -8.89 4.69 1.11
C ARG A 189 -8.00 3.83 0.21
N LEU A 190 -8.62 2.87 -0.48
CA LEU A 190 -7.93 1.93 -1.37
C LEU A 190 -7.58 2.56 -2.72
N GLN A 191 -8.36 3.55 -3.17
CA GLN A 191 -8.25 4.33 -4.41
C GLN A 191 -8.53 3.52 -5.69
N THR A 192 -7.89 2.37 -5.89
CA THR A 192 -8.10 1.50 -7.06
C THR A 192 -8.18 0.03 -6.66
N LEU A 193 -8.72 -0.81 -7.54
CA LEU A 193 -8.80 -2.26 -7.31
C LEU A 193 -7.41 -2.91 -7.27
N GLU A 194 -6.47 -2.40 -8.06
CA GLU A 194 -5.06 -2.81 -8.04
C GLU A 194 -4.44 -2.54 -6.66
N ARG A 195 -4.61 -1.32 -6.15
CA ARG A 195 -4.14 -0.94 -4.82
C ARG A 195 -4.87 -1.70 -3.71
N ALA A 196 -6.13 -2.08 -3.91
CA ALA A 196 -6.86 -2.86 -2.93
C ALA A 196 -6.23 -4.25 -2.67
N LEU A 197 -5.59 -4.84 -3.68
CA LEU A 197 -4.88 -6.12 -3.61
C LEU A 197 -3.37 -6.00 -3.33
N ASP A 198 -2.81 -4.79 -3.41
CA ASP A 198 -1.43 -4.53 -2.98
C ASP A 198 -1.34 -4.66 -1.45
N PRO A 199 -0.51 -5.57 -0.89
CA PRO A 199 -0.49 -5.83 0.55
C PRO A 199 -0.22 -4.58 1.39
N TYR A 200 0.69 -3.70 0.97
CA TYR A 200 1.03 -2.50 1.72
C TYR A 200 -0.13 -1.50 1.72
N SER A 201 -0.73 -1.25 0.57
CA SER A 201 -1.88 -0.34 0.44
C SER A 201 -3.11 -0.88 1.20
N ASN A 202 -3.33 -2.19 1.19
CA ASN A 202 -4.39 -2.84 1.94
C ASN A 202 -4.17 -2.75 3.47
N ILE A 203 -2.95 -3.01 3.93
CA ILE A 203 -2.56 -2.87 5.34
C ILE A 203 -2.70 -1.41 5.79
N ASP A 204 -2.26 -0.44 4.97
CA ASP A 204 -2.41 0.99 5.25
C ASP A 204 -3.88 1.39 5.41
N ALA A 205 -4.76 0.95 4.50
CA ALA A 205 -6.19 1.22 4.60
C ALA A 205 -6.80 0.62 5.88
N GLY A 206 -6.44 -0.62 6.23
CA GLY A 206 -6.87 -1.25 7.48
C GLY A 206 -6.37 -0.49 8.72
N ALA A 207 -5.12 -0.04 8.71
CA ALA A 207 -4.53 0.75 9.80
C ALA A 207 -5.25 2.10 9.97
N GLN A 208 -5.59 2.79 8.87
CA GLN A 208 -6.37 4.03 8.94
C GLN A 208 -7.77 3.82 9.54
N ILE A 209 -8.44 2.71 9.22
CA ILE A 209 -9.75 2.36 9.80
C ILE A 209 -9.59 2.11 11.30
N LEU A 210 -8.64 1.26 11.71
CA LEU A 210 -8.37 0.98 13.11
C LEU A 210 -8.04 2.25 13.91
N ARG A 211 -7.26 3.17 13.33
CA ARG A 211 -6.94 4.44 13.97
C ARG A 211 -8.18 5.31 14.17
N ALA A 212 -9.07 5.37 13.19
CA ALA A 212 -10.32 6.11 13.30
C ALA A 212 -11.24 5.51 14.38
N GLU A 213 -11.35 4.18 14.43
CA GLU A 213 -12.14 3.50 15.46
C GLU A 213 -11.51 3.67 16.86
N TYR A 214 -10.18 3.63 16.98
CA TYR A 214 -9.48 3.90 18.24
C TYR A 214 -9.70 5.32 18.74
N ALA A 215 -9.73 6.32 17.86
CA ALA A 215 -10.04 7.70 18.24
C ALA A 215 -11.44 7.81 18.87
N ALA A 216 -12.38 6.93 18.51
CA ALA A 216 -13.71 6.89 19.09
C ALA A 216 -13.81 6.03 20.36
N THR A 217 -12.95 5.03 20.55
CA THR A 217 -13.04 4.08 21.68
C THR A 217 -12.04 4.31 22.80
N GLY A 218 -10.84 4.80 22.48
CA GLY A 218 -9.70 4.89 23.39
C GLY A 218 -9.14 3.54 23.87
N ASP A 219 -9.65 2.43 23.32
CA ASP A 219 -9.41 1.07 23.82
C ASP A 219 -9.30 0.10 22.65
N TRP A 220 -8.18 -0.63 22.57
CA TRP A 220 -7.86 -1.52 21.45
C TRP A 220 -8.78 -2.75 21.36
N PHE A 221 -9.30 -3.24 22.49
CA PHE A 221 -10.27 -4.33 22.48
C PHE A 221 -11.58 -3.88 21.83
N LYS A 222 -12.10 -2.72 22.25
CA LYS A 222 -13.28 -2.08 21.63
C LYS A 222 -13.02 -1.67 20.18
N THR A 223 -11.80 -1.27 19.83
CA THR A 223 -11.40 -1.02 18.43
C THR A 223 -11.53 -2.29 17.60
N ALA A 224 -11.05 -3.44 18.08
CA ALA A 224 -11.21 -4.71 17.38
C ALA A 224 -12.68 -5.09 17.21
N MET A 225 -13.50 -4.90 18.25
CA MET A 225 -14.95 -5.11 18.17
C MET A 225 -15.58 -4.27 17.04
N ARG A 226 -15.26 -2.97 17.00
CA ARG A 226 -15.82 -2.04 16.01
C ARG A 226 -15.28 -2.24 14.60
N TYR A 227 -14.02 -2.65 14.46
CA TYR A 227 -13.44 -2.99 13.16
C TYR A 227 -14.23 -4.12 12.49
N HIS A 228 -14.60 -5.16 13.25
CA HIS A 228 -15.35 -6.30 12.72
C HIS A 228 -16.85 -6.01 12.55
N ALA A 229 -17.48 -5.38 13.54
CA ALA A 229 -18.95 -5.29 13.62
C ALA A 229 -19.53 -3.91 13.29
N GLY A 230 -18.68 -2.91 13.06
CA GLY A 230 -19.09 -1.50 12.97
C GLY A 230 -19.59 -0.98 14.33
N VAL A 231 -20.64 -0.16 14.32
CA VAL A 231 -21.27 0.34 15.55
C VAL A 231 -21.79 -0.84 16.37
N ILE A 232 -21.42 -0.87 17.65
CA ILE A 232 -21.83 -1.95 18.56
C ILE A 232 -23.28 -1.73 19.00
N THR A 233 -24.10 -2.77 18.81
CA THR A 233 -25.50 -2.84 19.19
C THR A 233 -25.73 -4.13 20.00
N PRO A 234 -26.81 -4.24 20.78
CA PRO A 234 -27.12 -5.48 21.49
C PRO A 234 -27.13 -6.72 20.59
N ALA A 235 -27.56 -6.57 19.33
CA ALA A 235 -27.65 -7.67 18.36
C ALA A 235 -26.28 -8.16 17.84
N ASN A 236 -25.24 -7.33 17.82
CA ASN A 236 -23.91 -7.71 17.32
C ASN A 236 -22.84 -7.83 18.41
N GLN A 237 -23.12 -7.36 19.63
CA GLN A 237 -22.14 -7.26 20.72
C GLN A 237 -21.44 -8.61 21.00
N GLN A 238 -22.19 -9.71 21.10
CA GLN A 238 -21.60 -11.02 21.37
C GLN A 238 -20.59 -11.43 20.30
N ARG A 239 -20.93 -11.24 19.01
CA ARG A 239 -20.04 -11.55 17.88
C ARG A 239 -18.79 -10.66 17.89
N ALA A 240 -18.98 -9.36 18.15
CA ALA A 240 -17.88 -8.40 18.20
C ALA A 240 -16.91 -8.71 19.35
N THR A 241 -17.42 -9.03 20.54
CA THR A 241 -16.61 -9.45 21.70
C THR A 241 -15.88 -10.76 21.42
N GLY A 242 -16.55 -11.74 20.79
CA GLY A 242 -15.92 -12.99 20.39
C GLY A 242 -14.75 -12.76 19.43
N TYR A 243 -14.96 -11.95 18.40
CA TYR A 243 -13.91 -11.57 17.44
C TYR A 243 -12.71 -10.92 18.15
N ALA A 244 -12.95 -9.90 18.99
CA ALA A 244 -11.87 -9.23 19.70
C ALA A 244 -11.11 -10.19 20.63
N THR A 245 -11.83 -11.05 21.35
CA THR A 245 -11.23 -12.08 22.21
C THR A 245 -10.30 -13.00 21.42
N ASP A 246 -10.71 -13.45 20.23
CA ASP A 246 -9.91 -14.35 19.40
C ASP A 246 -8.65 -13.69 18.85
N VAL A 247 -8.69 -12.39 18.55
CA VAL A 247 -7.51 -11.59 18.16
C VAL A 247 -6.46 -11.62 19.29
N PHE A 248 -6.85 -11.27 20.51
CA PHE A 248 -5.93 -11.23 21.65
C PHE A 248 -5.42 -12.62 22.04
N LYS A 249 -6.29 -13.63 22.10
CA LYS A 249 -5.88 -15.04 22.32
C LYS A 249 -4.87 -15.54 21.29
N ARG A 250 -4.98 -15.08 20.04
CA ARG A 250 -4.02 -15.44 18.99
C ARG A 250 -2.67 -14.77 19.23
N LEU A 251 -2.66 -13.48 19.60
CA LEU A 251 -1.45 -12.75 19.95
C LEU A 251 -0.71 -13.40 21.13
N ASP A 252 -1.44 -13.80 22.18
CA ASP A 252 -0.92 -14.55 23.32
C ASP A 252 -0.24 -15.85 22.90
N ARG A 253 -0.92 -16.68 22.10
CA ARG A 253 -0.37 -17.95 21.59
C ARG A 253 0.89 -17.77 20.75
N MET A 254 1.07 -16.62 20.13
CA MET A 254 2.26 -16.29 19.35
C MET A 254 3.40 -15.72 20.23
N GLY A 255 3.14 -15.47 21.51
CA GLY A 255 4.09 -14.84 22.43
C GLY A 255 4.39 -13.39 22.07
N ILE A 256 3.49 -12.72 21.34
CA ILE A 256 3.63 -11.31 20.98
C ILE A 256 3.16 -10.49 22.19
N ARG A 257 4.12 -9.86 22.87
CA ARG A 257 3.83 -8.96 23.99
C ARG A 257 2.98 -7.79 23.52
N HIS A 258 1.82 -7.64 24.14
CA HIS A 258 0.94 -6.50 24.04
C HIS A 258 0.76 -5.97 25.46
N ALA A 259 1.08 -4.69 25.64
CA ALA A 259 1.11 -4.02 26.94
C ALA A 259 -0.30 -3.68 27.42
#